data_AF-A0A2S2G6B8-F1
#
_entry.id   AF-A0A2S2G6B8-F1
#
_cell.length_a   1.000
_cell.length_b   1.000
_cell.length_c   1.000
_cell.angle_alpha   90.00
_cell.angle_beta   90.00
_cell.angle_gamma   90.00
#
_symmetry.space_group_name_H-M   'P 1'
#
loop_
_entity.id
_entity.type
_entity.pdbx_description
1 polymer ?
#
loop_
_entity_poly.entity_id
_entity_poly.type
_entity_poly.pdbx_seq_one_letter_code
_entity_poly.pdbx_strand_id
1 'polypeptide(L)'
;MFSRTRNVPRTLALALAAAAAFTLGGPLTTASAIDHVTCDPDAGFLKIWSHMNGRQSVDCYANRGKTDFGGWWVDQISTGNNDVKYYDANGDVVKIARWNNVKYNNTPKVKAIEIL
;
A
#
# COMPACT_ATOMS: atom_id res chain seq x y z
N MET A 1 -40.45 -75.00 1.81
CA MET A 1 -41.08 -74.01 0.90
C MET A 1 -40.00 -73.04 0.46
N PHE A 2 -39.79 -72.89 -0.85
CA PHE A 2 -38.88 -71.91 -1.43
C PHE A 2 -39.53 -70.52 -1.36
N SER A 3 -38.77 -69.50 -0.95
CA SER A 3 -39.05 -68.14 -1.40
C SER A 3 -37.74 -67.44 -1.73
N ARG A 4 -37.63 -67.10 -3.01
CA ARG A 4 -36.49 -66.50 -3.69
C ARG A 4 -36.74 -65.01 -3.77
N THR A 5 -36.13 -64.22 -2.91
CA THR A 5 -36.18 -62.76 -3.00
C THR A 5 -35.04 -62.26 -3.88
N ARG A 6 -35.39 -61.79 -5.07
CA ARG A 6 -34.58 -60.92 -5.92
C ARG A 6 -35.25 -59.54 -5.93
N ASN A 7 -34.51 -58.48 -5.60
CA ASN A 7 -34.26 -57.32 -6.46
C ASN A 7 -33.58 -56.16 -5.68
N VAL A 8 -32.65 -55.52 -6.39
CA VAL A 8 -31.69 -54.46 -6.02
C VAL A 8 -32.40 -53.08 -6.17
N PRO A 9 -32.05 -52.02 -5.41
CA PRO A 9 -31.14 -51.01 -5.97
C PRO A 9 -30.15 -50.37 -4.98
N ARG A 10 -29.07 -49.88 -5.62
CA ARG A 10 -28.05 -48.91 -5.21
C ARG A 10 -28.59 -47.69 -4.45
N THR A 11 -27.64 -46.87 -4.00
CA THR A 11 -27.73 -45.47 -3.50
C THR A 11 -27.90 -45.41 -1.97
N LEU A 12 -27.12 -44.67 -1.17
CA LEU A 12 -26.38 -43.43 -1.42
C LEU A 12 -24.96 -43.50 -0.83
N ALA A 13 -23.99 -43.00 -1.61
CA ALA A 13 -22.71 -42.54 -1.08
C ALA A 13 -22.97 -41.27 -0.24
N LEU A 14 -22.61 -41.29 1.05
CA LEU A 14 -22.41 -40.07 1.83
C LEU A 14 -20.91 -39.93 2.11
N ALA A 15 -20.21 -39.23 1.22
CA ALA A 15 -18.93 -38.64 1.56
C ALA A 15 -19.22 -37.29 2.22
N LEU A 16 -19.15 -37.21 3.54
CA LEU A 16 -19.04 -35.93 4.24
C LEU A 16 -17.64 -35.38 3.96
N ALA A 17 -17.50 -34.56 2.93
CA ALA A 17 -16.30 -33.76 2.74
C ALA A 17 -16.26 -32.71 3.85
N ALA A 18 -15.30 -32.83 4.76
CA ALA A 18 -14.99 -31.82 5.74
C ALA A 18 -14.51 -30.56 5.00
N ALA A 19 -15.34 -29.53 4.93
CA ALA A 19 -14.93 -28.21 4.47
C ALA A 19 -14.00 -27.62 5.55
N ALA A 20 -12.71 -27.89 5.42
CA ALA A 20 -11.69 -27.10 6.10
C ALA A 20 -11.79 -25.68 5.54
N ALA A 21 -12.49 -24.80 6.25
CA ALA A 21 -12.43 -23.37 6.04
C ALA A 21 -11.01 -22.93 6.40
N PHE A 22 -10.09 -23.11 5.46
CA PHE A 22 -8.86 -22.35 5.43
C PHE A 22 -9.32 -20.90 5.23
N THR A 23 -9.51 -20.17 6.33
CA THR A 23 -9.37 -18.72 6.32
C THR A 23 -7.89 -18.47 6.03
N LEU A 24 -7.51 -18.71 4.77
CA LEU A 24 -6.25 -18.31 4.19
C LEU A 24 -6.12 -16.85 4.56
N GLY A 25 -5.06 -16.55 5.32
CA GLY A 25 -4.52 -15.22 5.37
C GLY A 25 -4.44 -14.72 3.94
N GLY A 26 -5.37 -13.85 3.56
CA GLY A 26 -5.18 -13.01 2.40
C GLY A 26 -3.84 -12.32 2.58
N PRO A 27 -3.07 -12.10 1.50
CA PRO A 27 -1.77 -11.47 1.61
C PRO A 27 -1.91 -10.20 2.45
N LEU A 28 -1.21 -10.18 3.58
CA LEU A 28 -1.05 -9.00 4.41
C LEU A 28 -0.35 -7.96 3.53
N THR A 29 -1.17 -7.14 2.87
CA THR A 29 -0.81 -5.95 2.10
C THR A 29 0.53 -6.08 1.36
N THR A 30 0.51 -6.56 0.12
CA THR A 30 1.57 -6.16 -0.81
C THR A 30 1.47 -4.64 -0.93
N ALA A 31 2.36 -3.90 -0.27
CA ALA A 31 2.42 -2.46 -0.45
C ALA A 31 2.76 -2.22 -1.93
N SER A 32 1.77 -1.77 -2.71
CA SER A 32 2.01 -1.35 -4.08
C SER A 32 3.05 -0.23 -4.06
N ALA A 33 3.99 -0.24 -5.01
CA ALA A 33 4.84 0.92 -5.21
C ALA A 33 3.96 2.09 -5.66
N ILE A 34 4.26 3.29 -5.14
CA ILE A 34 3.65 4.53 -5.61
C ILE A 34 4.14 4.85 -7.02
N ASP A 35 3.34 5.53 -7.83
CA ASP A 35 3.74 5.88 -9.19
C ASP A 35 4.51 7.20 -9.20
N HIS A 36 5.74 7.18 -9.73
CA HIS A 36 6.48 8.41 -10.03
C HIS A 36 5.96 8.98 -11.35
N VAL A 37 5.41 10.19 -11.31
CA VAL A 37 4.80 10.88 -12.44
C VAL A 37 5.47 12.22 -12.70
N THR A 38 5.31 12.74 -13.92
CA THR A 38 5.69 14.12 -14.22
C THR A 38 4.88 15.08 -13.35
N CYS A 39 5.55 16.08 -12.78
CA CYS A 39 4.90 17.07 -11.95
C CYS A 39 3.93 17.96 -12.76
N ASP A 40 2.63 17.74 -12.56
CA ASP A 40 1.56 18.61 -13.02
C ASP A 40 0.95 19.35 -11.81
N PRO A 41 1.02 20.69 -11.75
CA PRO A 41 0.47 21.46 -10.63
C PRO A 41 -1.04 21.34 -10.47
N ASP A 42 -1.78 21.02 -11.55
CA ASP A 42 -3.24 20.99 -11.56
C ASP A 42 -3.82 19.59 -11.32
N ALA A 43 -2.98 18.55 -11.39
CA ALA A 43 -3.41 17.16 -11.24
C ALA A 43 -3.60 16.70 -9.78
N GLY A 44 -3.24 17.54 -8.80
CA GLY A 44 -3.41 17.22 -7.38
C GLY A 44 -2.48 16.10 -6.87
N PHE A 45 -1.33 15.90 -7.54
CA PHE A 45 -0.33 14.92 -7.13
C PHE A 45 0.41 15.33 -5.86
N LEU A 46 0.99 14.33 -5.18
CA LEU A 46 1.97 14.57 -4.13
C LEU A 46 3.23 15.13 -4.78
N LYS A 47 3.70 16.29 -4.34
CA LYS A 47 4.92 16.93 -4.81
C LYS A 47 5.88 17.16 -3.66
N ILE A 48 7.13 16.78 -3.87
CA ILE A 48 8.15 16.76 -2.82
C ILE A 48 9.39 17.46 -3.34
N TRP A 49 9.86 18.43 -2.57
CA TRP A 49 11.13 19.09 -2.80
C TRP A 49 12.14 18.51 -1.83
N SER A 50 13.26 18.04 -2.37
CA SER A 50 14.29 17.39 -1.58
C SER A 50 15.68 17.73 -2.05
N HIS A 51 16.67 17.53 -1.18
CA HIS A 51 18.06 17.72 -1.51
C HIS A 51 18.97 16.63 -0.94
N MET A 52 20.09 16.42 -1.63
CA MET A 52 21.15 15.54 -1.18
C MET A 52 22.47 15.97 -1.81
N ASN A 53 23.53 16.11 -1.00
CA ASN A 53 24.89 16.39 -1.45
C ASN A 53 25.01 17.58 -2.43
N GLY A 54 24.30 18.68 -2.14
CA GLY A 54 24.28 19.89 -2.97
C GLY A 54 23.40 19.82 -4.22
N ARG A 55 22.70 18.69 -4.46
CA ARG A 55 21.69 18.55 -5.52
C ARG A 55 20.30 18.77 -4.96
N GLN A 56 19.45 19.39 -5.76
CA GLN A 56 18.03 19.59 -5.49
C GLN A 56 17.23 18.68 -6.43
N SER A 57 16.14 18.10 -5.94
CA SER A 57 15.20 17.28 -6.70
C SER A 57 13.77 17.71 -6.39
N VAL A 58 12.91 17.59 -7.39
CA VAL A 58 11.47 17.80 -7.25
C VAL A 58 10.78 16.60 -7.88
N ASP A 59 10.18 15.78 -7.03
CA ASP A 59 9.57 14.52 -7.43
C ASP A 59 8.05 14.60 -7.20
N CYS A 60 7.28 14.05 -8.15
CA CYS A 60 5.83 13.97 -8.05
C CYS A 60 5.34 12.54 -8.07
N TYR A 61 4.34 12.26 -7.24
CA TYR A 61 3.84 10.93 -7.04
C TYR A 61 2.32 10.87 -7.07
N ALA A 62 1.81 9.77 -7.62
CA ALA A 62 0.39 9.48 -7.74
C ALA A 62 0.09 8.06 -7.27
N ASN A 63 -1.21 7.81 -7.07
CA ASN A 63 -1.79 6.53 -6.65
C ASN A 63 -1.37 6.07 -5.24
N ARG A 64 -2.18 5.18 -4.66
CA ARG A 64 -1.91 4.64 -3.32
C ARG A 64 -0.74 3.68 -3.39
N GLY A 65 0.20 3.82 -2.46
CA GLY A 65 1.37 2.96 -2.41
C GLY A 65 2.47 3.50 -1.52
N LYS A 66 3.52 2.72 -1.34
CA LYS A 66 4.71 3.08 -0.57
C LYS A 66 5.96 2.95 -1.43
N THR A 67 6.85 3.93 -1.35
CA THR A 67 8.18 3.86 -1.96
C THR A 67 9.27 4.18 -0.94
N ASP A 68 10.44 3.59 -1.17
CA ASP A 68 11.68 4.09 -0.60
C ASP A 68 12.01 5.45 -1.24
N PHE A 69 12.49 6.38 -0.42
CA PHE A 69 12.89 7.73 -0.80
C PHE A 69 14.41 7.94 -0.62
N GLY A 70 15.16 6.89 -0.35
CA GLY A 70 16.63 6.88 -0.36
C GLY A 70 17.30 7.70 0.75
N GLY A 71 16.55 8.16 1.75
CA GLY A 71 17.11 8.99 2.83
C GLY A 71 17.45 10.41 2.38
N TRP A 72 16.71 10.99 1.44
CA TRP A 72 16.89 12.39 1.04
C TRP A 72 16.36 13.35 2.10
N TRP A 73 16.95 14.56 2.15
CA TRP A 73 16.47 15.63 3.02
C TRP A 73 15.30 16.32 2.35
N VAL A 74 14.16 16.39 3.02
CA VAL A 74 12.93 16.97 2.44
C VAL A 74 12.76 18.40 2.91
N ASP A 75 12.72 19.33 1.97
CA ASP A 75 12.54 20.76 2.23
C ASP A 75 11.05 21.14 2.30
N GLN A 76 10.23 20.51 1.47
CA GLN A 76 8.82 20.82 1.36
C GLN A 76 8.03 19.61 0.85
N ILE A 77 6.80 19.45 1.35
CA ILE A 77 5.82 18.47 0.87
C ILE A 77 4.51 19.19 0.58
N SER A 78 4.05 19.11 -0.67
CA SER A 78 2.70 19.49 -1.07
C SER A 78 1.91 18.21 -1.34
N THR A 79 0.93 17.93 -0.50
CA THR A 79 0.18 16.67 -0.53
C THR A 79 -0.82 16.55 -1.67
N GLY A 80 -1.25 17.67 -2.25
CA GLY A 80 -2.31 17.66 -3.27
C GLY A 80 -3.58 17.02 -2.71
N ASN A 81 -4.21 16.13 -3.47
CA ASN A 81 -5.41 15.41 -3.05
C ASN A 81 -5.12 14.07 -2.33
N ASN A 82 -3.96 13.93 -1.67
CA ASN A 82 -3.53 12.66 -1.09
C ASN A 82 -3.31 12.78 0.42
N ASP A 83 -3.75 11.78 1.20
CA ASP A 83 -3.26 11.64 2.57
C ASP A 83 -1.93 10.90 2.54
N VAL A 84 -0.91 11.50 3.18
CA VAL A 84 0.47 11.03 3.05
C VAL A 84 1.01 10.65 4.42
N LYS A 85 1.79 9.58 4.48
CA LYS A 85 2.73 9.30 5.57
C LYS A 85 4.15 9.34 5.04
N TYR A 86 5.04 9.97 5.77
CA TYR A 86 6.47 9.78 5.55
C TYR A 86 7.11 9.16 6.79
N TYR A 87 8.17 8.40 6.52
CA TYR A 87 8.95 7.68 7.52
C TYR A 87 10.31 8.36 7.61
N ASP A 88 10.61 9.00 8.74
CA ASP A 88 11.87 9.68 8.98
C ASP A 88 12.99 8.68 9.30
N ALA A 89 14.23 9.05 9.00
CA ALA A 89 15.41 8.26 9.28
C ALA A 89 15.61 7.99 10.77
N ASN A 90 15.15 8.89 11.64
CA ASN A 90 15.20 8.79 13.09
C ASN A 90 14.13 7.83 13.66
N GLY A 91 13.21 7.32 12.83
CA GLY A 91 12.19 6.35 13.23
C GLY A 91 10.78 6.93 13.41
N ASP A 92 10.64 8.26 13.27
CA ASP A 92 9.33 8.91 13.35
C ASP A 92 8.47 8.62 12.12
N VAL A 93 7.16 8.53 12.34
CA VAL A 93 6.17 8.42 11.26
C VAL A 93 5.24 9.60 11.37
N VAL A 94 5.24 10.44 10.34
CA VAL A 94 4.43 11.66 10.32
C VAL A 94 3.38 11.54 9.24
N LYS A 95 2.13 11.76 9.64
CA LYS A 95 0.98 11.79 8.73
C LYS A 95 0.64 13.25 8.40
N ILE A 96 0.52 13.54 7.11
CA ILE A 96 0.08 14.83 6.59
C ILE A 96 -1.23 14.59 5.85
N ALA A 97 -2.28 15.31 6.24
CA ALA A 97 -3.55 15.21 5.55
C ALA A 97 -3.44 15.84 4.15
N ARG A 98 -4.32 15.42 3.25
CA ARG A 98 -4.49 16.07 1.94
C ARG A 98 -4.72 17.58 2.03
N TRP A 99 -4.44 18.28 0.94
CA TRP A 99 -4.55 19.74 0.75
C TRP A 99 -3.66 20.57 1.66
N ASN A 100 -2.57 19.97 2.15
CA ASN A 100 -1.55 20.65 2.93
C ASN A 100 -0.27 20.86 2.13
N ASN A 101 0.37 22.00 2.42
CA ASN A 101 1.71 22.32 1.97
C ASN A 101 2.58 22.59 3.20
N VAL A 102 3.50 21.67 3.50
CA VAL A 102 4.37 21.72 4.67
C VAL A 102 5.77 22.06 4.20
N LYS A 103 6.32 23.17 4.70
CA LYS A 103 7.71 23.56 4.49
C LYS A 103 8.49 23.35 5.78
N TYR A 104 9.63 22.69 5.71
CA TYR A 104 10.44 22.35 6.87
C TYR A 104 11.54 23.39 7.07
N ASN A 105 11.63 23.95 8.29
CA ASN A 105 12.76 24.78 8.68
C ASN A 105 13.98 23.93 9.06
N ASN A 106 13.73 22.76 9.68
CA ASN A 106 14.73 21.73 9.92
C ASN A 106 14.33 20.51 9.09
N THR A 107 15.07 20.23 8.01
CA THR A 107 14.67 19.23 7.02
C THR A 107 14.72 17.82 7.60
N PRO A 108 13.61 17.07 7.59
CA PRO A 108 13.63 15.67 7.96
C PRO A 108 14.37 14.85 6.89
N LYS A 109 15.04 13.78 7.33
CA LYS A 109 15.67 12.83 6.41
C LYS A 109 14.69 11.71 6.15
N VAL A 110 14.06 11.70 4.98
CA VAL A 110 12.94 10.79 4.71
C VAL A 110 13.44 9.48 4.11
N LYS A 111 13.14 8.36 4.78
CA LYS A 111 13.42 6.99 4.31
C LYS A 111 12.38 6.50 3.33
N ALA A 112 11.10 6.71 3.62
CA ALA A 112 10.04 6.19 2.78
C ALA A 112 8.83 7.11 2.80
N ILE A 113 8.01 7.02 1.76
CA ILE A 113 6.82 7.82 1.57
C ILE A 113 5.69 6.91 1.14
N GLU A 114 4.50 7.15 1.70
CA GLU A 114 3.32 6.36 1.47
C GLU A 114 2.10 7.26 1.26
N ILE A 115 1.39 7.07 0.15
CA ILE A 115 0.05 7.60 -0.06
C ILE A 115 -0.97 6.58 0.47
N LEU A 116 -1.93 7.06 1.26
CA LEU A 116 -3.01 6.29 1.87
C LEU A 116 -4.29 6.35 1.02
#